data_AF-A0A1D8B3C4-F1
#
_entry.id   AF-A0A1D8B3C4-F1
#
_cell.length_a   1.000
_cell.length_b   1.000
_cell.length_c   1.000
_cell.angle_alpha   90.00
_cell.angle_beta   90.00
_cell.angle_gamma   90.00
#
_symmetry.space_group_name_H-M   'P 1'
#
loop_
_entity.id
_entity.type
_entity.pdbx_description
1 polymer ?
#
loop_
_entity_poly.entity_id
_entity_poly.type
_entity_poly.pdbx_seq_one_letter_code
_entity_poly.pdbx_strand_id
1 'polypeptide(L)'
;MTTLALGVGLGALSGVANAADASSAGIAQSGDLPPQDPAPVKGTWKQNAAGWWWYELPDGSYPAGVDMTIDGAEYTFDDWGYMRTGWVQEAGGWRYYLPSGARLTGGWVQVGGSWYYVEPSTKLMATGYTIINNTAYYLDDTTGAMVTGWKKIGEKWFYFDSDGAPKTGWLAGRRGAWYYLDGDGAMLTGWAYINFQTYYLDENTGVMAQGWKKIADKWYHFDTSGGISTGWVTSGQSWYYVVNGEMVKGWLFNNYHWYYLADNGVMATGWTKVGDEWFYLYSGGSMATGWLQQGSTWYYLRPSGVMAANDVVEIDGVPHIFGPDGAWQGVYKEKPPVE
;
A
#
# COMPACT_ATOMS: atom_id res chain seq x y z
N MET A 1 -13.31 12.96 -27.77
CA MET A 1 -12.68 14.23 -27.36
C MET A 1 -12.44 14.09 -25.86
N THR A 2 -11.25 14.11 -25.30
CA THR A 2 -9.95 14.63 -25.74
C THR A 2 -8.88 13.75 -25.07
N THR A 3 -7.87 13.41 -25.86
CA THR A 3 -6.66 12.65 -25.49
C THR A 3 -5.80 13.44 -24.51
N LEU A 4 -5.19 12.78 -23.52
CA LEU A 4 -3.90 13.23 -22.97
C LEU A 4 -3.07 12.00 -22.57
N ALA A 5 -2.10 11.70 -23.42
CA ALA A 5 -0.98 10.81 -23.12
C ALA A 5 0.16 11.67 -22.58
N LEU A 6 0.77 11.26 -21.47
CA LEU A 6 2.13 11.67 -21.13
C LEU A 6 2.98 10.41 -21.02
N GLY A 7 3.92 10.28 -21.95
CA GLY A 7 4.99 9.30 -21.91
C GLY A 7 6.15 9.78 -21.05
N VAL A 8 6.87 8.82 -20.47
CA VAL A 8 8.28 8.99 -20.11
C VAL A 8 9.01 7.76 -20.64
N GLY A 9 10.03 8.00 -21.46
CA GLY A 9 10.62 7.02 -22.35
C GLY A 9 11.47 5.96 -21.67
N LEU A 10 11.29 4.71 -22.09
CA LEU A 10 12.32 3.68 -22.02
C LEU A 10 13.17 3.75 -23.28
N GLY A 11 14.43 4.13 -23.13
CA GLY A 11 15.44 3.95 -24.16
C GLY A 11 15.88 2.49 -24.20
N ALA A 12 15.29 1.70 -25.10
CA ALA A 12 15.79 0.39 -25.47
C ALA A 12 16.80 0.55 -26.61
N LEU A 13 18.07 0.25 -26.36
CA LEU A 13 19.07 0.05 -27.42
C LEU A 13 19.02 -1.42 -27.85
N SER A 14 18.33 -1.66 -28.96
CA SER A 14 18.32 -2.92 -29.70
C SER A 14 19.59 -3.07 -30.53
N GLY A 15 20.28 -4.19 -30.38
CA GLY A 15 21.39 -4.59 -31.24
C GLY A 15 21.61 -6.08 -31.18
N VAL A 16 20.64 -6.87 -31.67
CA VAL A 16 20.81 -8.32 -31.89
C VAL A 16 21.12 -8.52 -33.37
N ALA A 17 22.37 -8.83 -33.69
CA ALA A 17 22.75 -9.36 -34.99
C ALA A 17 22.66 -10.88 -34.94
N ASN A 18 21.84 -11.45 -35.82
CA ASN A 18 21.83 -12.87 -36.16
C ASN A 18 23.06 -13.21 -37.02
N ALA A 19 23.72 -14.33 -36.70
CA ALA A 19 24.44 -15.18 -37.64
C ALA A 19 24.47 -16.59 -37.03
N ALA A 20 23.62 -17.50 -37.50
CA ALA A 20 23.85 -18.39 -38.64
C ALA A 20 24.90 -19.48 -38.33
N ASP A 21 24.36 -20.69 -38.23
CA ASP A 21 25.02 -21.99 -38.19
C ASP A 21 25.95 -22.17 -39.41
N ALA A 22 27.19 -22.61 -39.16
CA ALA A 22 28.09 -23.14 -40.18
C ALA A 22 28.99 -24.19 -39.52
N SER A 23 28.62 -25.44 -39.73
CA SER A 23 29.45 -26.62 -39.50
C SER A 23 30.63 -26.64 -40.50
N SER A 24 31.86 -26.75 -39.99
CA SER A 24 32.91 -27.62 -40.55
C SER A 24 34.25 -27.44 -39.81
N ALA A 25 34.68 -28.48 -39.11
CA ALA A 25 36.09 -28.76 -38.82
C ALA A 25 36.18 -30.29 -38.72
N GLY A 26 36.89 -31.03 -39.58
CA GLY A 26 38.20 -30.72 -40.13
C GLY A 26 39.25 -31.30 -39.20
N ILE A 27 39.59 -32.57 -39.40
CA ILE A 27 40.61 -33.32 -38.65
C ILE A 27 41.99 -32.82 -39.08
N ALA A 28 42.84 -32.42 -38.12
CA ALA A 28 44.30 -32.53 -38.25
C ALA A 28 44.98 -32.50 -36.86
N GLN A 29 45.76 -33.55 -36.56
CA GLN A 29 46.78 -33.56 -35.51
C GLN A 29 48.02 -32.79 -35.98
N SER A 30 48.69 -32.07 -35.08
CA SER A 30 50.09 -32.30 -34.64
C SER A 30 50.77 -31.01 -34.16
N GLY A 31 51.58 -31.13 -33.11
CA GLY A 31 52.77 -30.30 -32.91
C GLY A 31 52.60 -29.04 -32.06
N ASP A 32 53.36 -29.00 -30.96
CA ASP A 32 53.78 -27.84 -30.17
C ASP A 32 52.77 -27.19 -29.21
N LEU A 33 52.90 -27.59 -27.93
CA LEU A 33 52.39 -26.83 -26.80
C LEU A 33 53.16 -25.49 -26.71
N PRO A 34 52.47 -24.35 -26.50
CA PRO A 34 53.13 -23.08 -26.28
C PRO A 34 54.04 -23.15 -25.04
N PRO A 35 55.08 -22.30 -24.95
CA PRO A 35 55.96 -22.24 -23.79
C PRO A 35 55.13 -22.09 -22.52
N GLN A 36 55.28 -23.03 -21.59
CA GLN A 36 54.73 -22.88 -20.24
C GLN A 36 55.48 -21.70 -19.61
N ASP A 37 54.77 -20.63 -19.29
CA ASP A 37 55.32 -19.53 -18.49
C ASP A 37 56.02 -20.12 -17.26
N PRO A 38 57.21 -19.61 -16.87
CA PRO A 38 57.89 -20.08 -15.67
C PRO A 38 56.93 -20.00 -14.48
N ALA A 39 56.85 -21.09 -13.71
CA ALA A 39 55.99 -21.16 -12.55
C ALA A 39 56.20 -19.91 -11.66
N PRO A 40 55.14 -19.21 -11.24
CA PRO A 40 55.28 -17.99 -10.46
C PRO A 40 56.06 -18.31 -9.19
N VAL A 41 57.13 -17.55 -8.95
CA VAL A 41 57.97 -17.74 -7.76
C VAL A 41 57.15 -17.31 -6.55
N LYS A 42 56.71 -18.29 -5.75
CA LYS A 42 55.77 -18.06 -4.63
C LYS A 42 56.49 -17.41 -3.45
N GLY A 43 55.97 -16.28 -3.00
CA GLY A 43 56.31 -15.64 -1.72
C GLY A 43 55.59 -16.28 -0.53
N THR A 44 55.73 -15.65 0.63
CA THR A 44 55.14 -16.11 1.91
C THR A 44 54.34 -15.01 2.59
N TRP A 45 53.17 -15.37 3.13
CA TRP A 45 52.38 -14.48 3.96
C TRP A 45 53.03 -14.30 5.33
N LYS A 46 53.10 -13.06 5.80
CA LYS A 46 53.61 -12.68 7.11
C LYS A 46 52.59 -11.82 7.84
N GLN A 47 52.65 -11.81 9.17
CA GLN A 47 51.79 -10.99 10.01
C GLN A 47 52.61 -10.34 11.12
N ASN A 48 52.35 -9.06 11.42
CA ASN A 48 52.98 -8.38 12.53
C ASN A 48 52.15 -8.51 13.82
N ALA A 49 52.71 -8.08 14.95
CA ALA A 49 52.05 -8.17 16.26
C ALA A 49 50.74 -7.38 16.36
N ALA A 50 50.52 -6.40 15.48
CA ALA A 50 49.29 -5.62 15.39
C ALA A 50 48.23 -6.27 14.48
N GLY A 51 48.55 -7.42 13.87
CA GLY A 51 47.63 -8.20 13.04
C GLY A 51 47.66 -7.87 11.55
N TRP A 52 48.52 -6.95 11.10
CA TRP A 52 48.64 -6.58 9.69
C TRP A 52 49.40 -7.63 8.90
N TRP A 53 48.83 -8.03 7.76
CA TRP A 53 49.39 -9.03 6.86
C TRP A 53 50.14 -8.39 5.69
N TRP A 54 51.25 -8.97 5.24
CA TRP A 54 51.91 -8.63 3.98
C TRP A 54 52.42 -9.90 3.27
N TYR A 55 52.76 -9.78 1.98
CA TYR A 55 53.29 -10.87 1.17
C TYR A 55 54.77 -10.64 0.86
N GLU A 56 55.66 -11.47 1.43
CA GLU A 56 57.11 -11.37 1.25
C GLU A 56 57.55 -12.26 0.08
N LEU A 57 58.11 -11.65 -0.96
CA LEU A 57 58.67 -12.33 -2.12
C LEU A 57 60.00 -13.00 -1.76
N PRO A 58 60.46 -14.00 -2.54
CA PRO A 58 61.70 -14.74 -2.28
C PRO A 58 62.97 -13.87 -2.21
N ASP A 59 62.97 -12.72 -2.86
CA ASP A 59 64.06 -11.74 -2.82
C ASP A 59 63.99 -10.79 -1.61
N GLY A 60 63.01 -11.00 -0.72
CA GLY A 60 62.73 -10.18 0.45
C GLY A 60 61.91 -8.92 0.17
N SER A 61 61.57 -8.65 -1.10
CA SER A 61 60.70 -7.53 -1.45
C SER A 61 59.23 -7.84 -1.16
N TYR A 62 58.35 -6.84 -1.28
CA TYR A 62 56.91 -7.00 -1.05
C TYR A 62 56.10 -6.02 -1.91
N PRO A 63 54.86 -6.39 -2.30
CA PRO A 63 53.97 -5.48 -3.02
C PRO A 63 53.52 -4.35 -2.09
N ALA A 64 53.61 -3.10 -2.56
CA ALA A 64 53.15 -1.91 -1.85
C ALA A 64 52.45 -0.95 -2.82
N GLY A 65 51.24 -0.48 -2.45
CA GLY A 65 50.41 0.40 -3.26
C GLY A 65 49.88 -0.23 -4.55
N VAL A 66 49.76 -1.57 -4.58
CA VAL A 66 49.43 -2.33 -5.81
C VAL A 66 48.42 -3.44 -5.57
N ASP A 67 47.68 -3.79 -6.63
CA ASP A 67 46.93 -5.03 -6.73
C ASP A 67 47.88 -6.18 -7.15
N MET A 68 47.72 -7.36 -6.56
CA MET A 68 48.49 -8.56 -6.90
C MET A 68 47.61 -9.81 -6.90
N THR A 69 47.79 -10.67 -7.91
CA THR A 69 47.16 -11.98 -7.95
C THR A 69 48.08 -13.03 -7.34
N ILE A 70 47.60 -13.73 -6.31
CA ILE A 70 48.32 -14.79 -5.60
C ILE A 70 47.45 -16.03 -5.60
N ASP A 71 47.94 -17.12 -6.19
CA ASP A 71 47.22 -18.40 -6.32
C ASP A 71 45.81 -18.26 -6.91
N GLY A 72 45.64 -17.35 -7.87
CA GLY A 72 44.38 -17.10 -8.57
C GLY A 72 43.41 -16.17 -7.86
N ALA A 73 43.73 -15.69 -6.65
CA ALA A 73 42.94 -14.68 -5.93
C ALA A 73 43.61 -13.30 -6.03
N GLU A 74 42.81 -12.25 -6.19
CA GLU A 74 43.28 -10.86 -6.27
C GLU A 74 43.33 -10.25 -4.86
N TYR A 75 44.44 -9.60 -4.52
CA TYR A 75 44.68 -8.90 -3.26
C TYR A 75 45.09 -7.45 -3.56
N THR A 76 44.88 -6.55 -2.61
CA THR A 76 45.39 -5.18 -2.71
C THR A 76 46.20 -4.84 -1.46
N PHE A 77 47.30 -4.13 -1.66
CA PHE A 77 48.24 -3.74 -0.61
C PHE A 77 48.31 -2.23 -0.53
N ASP A 78 48.30 -1.68 0.68
CA ASP A 78 48.50 -0.26 0.91
C ASP A 78 49.94 0.19 0.61
N ASP A 79 50.21 1.50 0.69
CA ASP A 79 51.52 2.08 0.36
C ASP A 79 52.67 1.56 1.26
N TRP A 80 52.36 0.89 2.37
CA TRP A 80 53.32 0.26 3.28
C TRP A 80 53.45 -1.25 3.06
N GLY A 81 52.71 -1.79 2.09
CA GLY A 81 52.69 -3.20 1.75
C GLY A 81 51.78 -4.06 2.61
N TYR A 82 50.89 -3.45 3.41
CA TYR A 82 49.92 -4.20 4.18
C TYR A 82 48.66 -4.50 3.37
N MET A 83 48.23 -5.75 3.43
CA MET A 83 47.04 -6.27 2.77
C MET A 83 45.78 -5.60 3.32
N ARG A 84 44.91 -5.10 2.43
CA ARG A 84 43.61 -4.56 2.82
C ARG A 84 42.57 -5.67 3.03
N THR A 85 41.64 -5.42 3.93
CA THR A 85 40.42 -6.22 4.16
C THR A 85 39.21 -5.30 4.31
N GLY A 86 38.01 -5.83 4.14
CA GLY A 86 36.75 -5.09 4.24
C GLY A 86 36.48 -4.19 3.03
N TRP A 87 35.71 -3.13 3.26
CA TRP A 87 35.36 -2.15 2.24
C TRP A 87 36.53 -1.19 1.99
N VAL A 88 36.95 -1.11 0.72
CA VAL A 88 37.99 -0.19 0.26
C VAL A 88 37.41 0.69 -0.84
N GLN A 89 37.55 2.02 -0.68
CA GLN A 89 37.09 2.99 -1.67
C GLN A 89 38.17 3.23 -2.72
N GLU A 90 37.81 3.08 -3.98
CA GLU A 90 38.71 3.26 -5.12
C GLU A 90 38.06 4.16 -6.19
N ALA A 91 38.81 4.50 -7.24
CA ALA A 91 38.39 5.46 -8.27
C ALA A 91 37.07 5.11 -8.99
N GLY A 92 36.63 3.84 -8.93
CA GLY A 92 35.37 3.37 -9.50
C GLY A 92 34.23 3.17 -8.50
N GLY A 93 34.51 3.19 -7.19
CA GLY A 93 33.53 2.86 -6.15
C GLY A 93 34.11 1.95 -5.07
N TRP A 94 33.24 1.34 -4.28
CA TRP A 94 33.64 0.47 -3.18
C TRP A 94 33.88 -0.96 -3.64
N ARG A 95 35.03 -1.54 -3.26
CA ARG A 95 35.34 -2.96 -3.41
C ARG A 95 35.36 -3.64 -2.05
N TYR A 96 35.03 -4.92 -2.01
CA TYR A 96 35.10 -5.70 -0.79
C TYR A 96 36.21 -6.73 -0.84
N TYR A 97 37.04 -6.74 0.19
CA TYR A 97 38.07 -7.74 0.42
C TYR A 97 37.65 -8.60 1.61
N LEU A 98 37.59 -9.92 1.42
CA LEU A 98 37.20 -10.87 2.46
C LEU A 98 38.15 -10.77 3.67
N PRO A 99 37.82 -11.35 4.84
CA PRO A 99 38.75 -11.43 5.96
C PRO A 99 40.09 -12.12 5.61
N SER A 100 40.10 -12.97 4.58
CA SER A 100 41.32 -13.57 4.02
C SER A 100 42.16 -12.61 3.17
N GLY A 101 41.64 -11.41 2.86
CA GLY A 101 42.24 -10.43 1.94
C GLY A 101 41.92 -10.64 0.47
N ALA A 102 41.31 -11.77 0.09
CA ALA A 102 40.92 -12.00 -1.29
C ALA A 102 39.77 -11.05 -1.68
N ARG A 103 39.89 -10.39 -2.83
CA ARG A 103 38.86 -9.53 -3.41
C ARG A 103 37.62 -10.36 -3.75
N LEU A 104 36.46 -9.94 -3.24
CA LEU A 104 35.19 -10.50 -3.64
C LEU A 104 34.91 -10.11 -5.09
N THR A 105 34.74 -11.10 -5.96
CA THR A 105 34.52 -10.89 -7.40
C THR A 105 33.06 -10.79 -7.79
N GLY A 106 32.14 -11.01 -6.85
CA GLY A 106 30.71 -10.85 -7.04
C GLY A 106 29.91 -11.57 -5.96
N GLY A 107 28.64 -11.17 -5.81
CA GLY A 107 27.69 -11.81 -4.90
C GLY A 107 27.44 -11.05 -3.60
N TRP A 108 26.63 -11.67 -2.75
CA TRP A 108 26.21 -11.11 -1.48
C TRP A 108 27.29 -11.22 -0.41
N VAL A 109 27.42 -10.17 0.41
CA VAL A 109 28.27 -10.17 1.60
C VAL A 109 27.54 -9.52 2.77
N GLN A 110 27.64 -10.12 3.96
CA GLN A 110 27.06 -9.57 5.18
C GLN A 110 28.16 -8.91 6.02
N VAL A 111 27.96 -7.63 6.34
CA VAL A 111 28.91 -6.83 7.12
C VAL A 111 28.12 -6.04 8.16
N GLY A 112 28.47 -6.19 9.45
CA GLY A 112 27.82 -5.46 10.53
C GLY A 112 26.30 -5.71 10.65
N GLY A 113 25.83 -6.88 10.21
CA GLY A 113 24.40 -7.25 10.23
C GLY A 113 23.61 -6.84 8.99
N SER A 114 24.17 -6.00 8.12
CA SER A 114 23.55 -5.61 6.85
C SER A 114 24.11 -6.43 5.68
N TRP A 115 23.26 -6.69 4.69
CA TRP A 115 23.65 -7.32 3.44
C TRP A 115 24.05 -6.27 2.41
N TYR A 116 25.04 -6.58 1.59
CA TYR A 116 25.51 -5.78 0.47
C TYR A 116 25.73 -6.70 -0.72
N TYR A 117 25.69 -6.16 -1.93
CA TYR A 117 25.95 -6.92 -3.13
C TYR A 117 27.14 -6.35 -3.88
N VAL A 118 28.08 -7.21 -4.28
CA VAL A 118 29.15 -6.85 -5.21
C VAL A 118 28.73 -7.33 -6.60
N GLU A 119 28.66 -6.39 -7.53
CA GLU A 119 28.26 -6.63 -8.91
C GLU A 119 29.37 -7.40 -9.65
N PRO A 120 29.13 -8.62 -10.15
CA PRO A 120 30.20 -9.44 -10.73
C PRO A 120 30.90 -8.83 -11.93
N SER A 121 30.17 -8.04 -12.73
CA SER A 121 30.69 -7.41 -13.94
C SER A 121 31.70 -6.28 -13.65
N THR A 122 31.51 -5.55 -12.56
CA THR A 122 32.34 -4.38 -12.21
C THR A 122 33.24 -4.63 -11.00
N LYS A 123 32.93 -5.66 -10.20
CA LYS A 123 33.53 -5.96 -8.90
C LYS A 123 33.34 -4.83 -7.89
N LEU A 124 32.32 -3.99 -8.08
CA LEU A 124 32.00 -2.85 -7.23
C LEU A 124 30.72 -3.13 -6.42
N MET A 125 30.57 -2.46 -5.29
CA MET A 125 29.35 -2.44 -4.50
C MET A 125 28.18 -1.91 -5.34
N ALA A 126 27.10 -2.68 -5.42
CA ALA A 126 25.86 -2.25 -6.04
C ALA A 126 25.11 -1.28 -5.12
N THR A 127 24.41 -0.33 -5.75
CA THR A 127 23.52 0.65 -5.11
C THR A 127 22.27 0.81 -5.98
N GLY A 128 21.20 1.34 -5.39
CA GLY A 128 19.90 1.50 -6.04
C GLY A 128 19.19 0.17 -6.35
N TYR A 129 18.30 0.23 -7.33
CA TYR A 129 17.51 -0.92 -7.76
C TYR A 129 18.36 -1.91 -8.56
N THR A 130 18.50 -3.13 -8.05
CA THR A 130 19.32 -4.18 -8.65
C THR A 130 18.52 -5.48 -8.79
N ILE A 131 18.57 -6.11 -9.96
CA ILE A 131 17.93 -7.41 -10.19
C ILE A 131 18.97 -8.51 -10.07
N ILE A 132 18.77 -9.42 -9.11
CA ILE A 132 19.69 -10.52 -8.81
C ILE A 132 18.89 -11.81 -8.86
N ASN A 133 19.24 -12.71 -9.79
CA ASN A 133 18.55 -13.99 -10.00
C ASN A 133 17.02 -13.83 -10.17
N ASN A 134 16.59 -12.85 -10.97
CA ASN A 134 15.19 -12.52 -11.24
C ASN A 134 14.40 -11.94 -10.05
N THR A 135 15.07 -11.63 -8.93
CA THR A 135 14.47 -10.90 -7.81
C THR A 135 15.03 -9.49 -7.78
N ALA A 136 14.15 -8.51 -7.66
CA ALA A 136 14.54 -7.13 -7.46
C ALA A 136 14.92 -6.87 -6.00
N TYR A 137 15.96 -6.09 -5.79
CA TYR A 137 16.40 -5.61 -4.48
C TYR A 137 16.64 -4.11 -4.57
N TYR A 138 16.53 -3.43 -3.43
CA TYR A 138 17.02 -2.06 -3.31
C TYR A 138 18.21 -2.03 -2.36
N LEU A 139 19.36 -1.64 -2.90
CA LEU A 139 20.57 -1.38 -2.14
C LEU A 139 20.60 0.12 -1.90
N ASP A 140 20.70 0.56 -0.65
CA ASP A 140 20.61 1.97 -0.32
C ASP A 140 21.63 2.81 -1.11
N ASP A 141 21.19 3.92 -1.72
CA ASP A 141 22.02 4.67 -2.69
C ASP A 141 23.30 5.26 -2.07
N THR A 142 23.29 5.46 -0.76
CA THR A 142 24.43 6.05 -0.03
C THR A 142 25.32 4.97 0.57
N THR A 143 24.71 3.97 1.20
CA THR A 143 25.45 2.99 2.00
C THR A 143 25.67 1.67 1.28
N GLY A 144 24.88 1.33 0.26
CA GLY A 144 24.85 0.02 -0.40
C GLY A 144 24.19 -1.08 0.43
N ALA A 145 23.72 -0.77 1.65
CA ALA A 145 23.04 -1.74 2.49
C ALA A 145 21.69 -2.13 1.87
N MET A 146 21.41 -3.43 1.81
CA MET A 146 20.14 -3.98 1.35
C MET A 146 19.01 -3.47 2.24
N VAL A 147 18.04 -2.83 1.62
CA VAL A 147 16.87 -2.30 2.30
C VAL A 147 15.92 -3.43 2.65
N THR A 148 15.41 -3.38 3.88
CA THR A 148 14.26 -4.15 4.34
C THR A 148 13.27 -3.19 5.00
N GLY A 149 11.99 -3.56 5.00
CA GLY A 149 10.91 -2.70 5.47
C GLY A 149 10.59 -1.54 4.54
N TRP A 150 10.03 -0.48 5.10
CA TRP A 150 9.57 0.69 4.35
C TRP A 150 10.72 1.54 3.82
N LYS A 151 10.68 1.88 2.53
CA LYS A 151 11.59 2.83 1.90
C LYS A 151 10.84 3.69 0.90
N LYS A 152 11.05 5.00 0.99
CA LYS A 152 10.59 5.95 -0.03
C LYS A 152 11.63 6.04 -1.13
N ILE A 153 11.21 5.80 -2.36
CA ILE A 153 12.04 5.86 -3.57
C ILE A 153 11.35 6.83 -4.53
N GLY A 154 11.97 7.98 -4.78
CA GLY A 154 11.30 9.11 -5.40
C GLY A 154 10.10 9.57 -4.57
N GLU A 155 8.92 9.60 -5.17
CA GLU A 155 7.67 10.01 -4.50
C GLU A 155 6.88 8.84 -3.91
N LYS A 156 7.25 7.60 -4.24
CA LYS A 156 6.49 6.39 -3.89
C LYS A 156 7.11 5.67 -2.70
N TRP A 157 6.26 5.05 -1.90
CA TRP A 157 6.69 4.15 -0.82
C TRP A 157 6.69 2.72 -1.31
N PHE A 158 7.69 1.95 -0.89
CA PHE A 158 7.82 0.53 -1.13
C PHE A 158 8.05 -0.16 0.21
N TYR A 159 7.69 -1.44 0.28
CA TYR A 159 8.04 -2.29 1.41
C TYR A 159 8.85 -3.46 0.91
N PHE A 160 10.01 -3.70 1.53
CA PHE A 160 10.86 -4.85 1.23
C PHE A 160 10.73 -5.88 2.35
N ASP A 161 10.47 -7.13 2.02
CA ASP A 161 10.39 -8.21 3.00
C ASP A 161 11.78 -8.46 3.65
N SER A 162 11.83 -9.33 4.66
CA SER A 162 13.06 -9.57 5.42
C SER A 162 14.20 -10.15 4.58
N ASP A 163 13.88 -10.78 3.46
CA ASP A 163 14.84 -11.27 2.47
C ASP A 163 15.28 -10.19 1.46
N GLY A 164 14.69 -8.98 1.52
CA GLY A 164 15.00 -7.85 0.64
C GLY A 164 14.19 -7.79 -0.65
N ALA A 165 13.27 -8.74 -0.89
CA ALA A 165 12.39 -8.70 -2.05
C ALA A 165 11.27 -7.66 -1.85
N PRO A 166 10.84 -6.91 -2.90
CA PRO A 166 9.73 -5.98 -2.78
C PRO A 166 8.42 -6.72 -2.58
N LYS A 167 7.64 -6.27 -1.60
CA LYS A 167 6.29 -6.76 -1.32
C LYS A 167 5.31 -6.21 -2.36
N THR A 168 4.46 -7.10 -2.86
CA THR A 168 3.26 -6.75 -3.63
C THR A 168 1.99 -7.21 -2.92
N GLY A 169 0.86 -6.60 -3.26
CA GLY A 169 -0.45 -6.88 -2.68
C GLY A 169 -0.63 -6.36 -1.25
N TRP A 170 -1.50 -7.01 -0.49
CA TRP A 170 -1.82 -6.62 0.88
C TRP A 170 -0.63 -6.80 1.83
N LEU A 171 -0.40 -5.80 2.65
CA LEU A 171 0.60 -5.79 3.72
C LEU A 171 -0.08 -5.45 5.04
N ALA A 172 0.02 -6.38 5.99
CA ALA A 172 -0.38 -6.14 7.37
C ALA A 172 0.69 -5.29 8.09
N GLY A 173 0.25 -4.19 8.68
CA GLY A 173 1.06 -3.29 9.48
C GLY A 173 0.86 -3.46 10.98
N ARG A 174 1.42 -2.52 11.74
CA ARG A 174 1.25 -2.47 13.19
C ARG A 174 -0.15 -1.96 13.54
N ARG A 175 -0.66 -2.37 14.72
CA ARG A 175 -1.93 -1.87 15.32
C ARG A 175 -3.15 -2.05 14.40
N GLY A 176 -3.14 -3.10 13.57
CA GLY A 176 -4.25 -3.42 12.66
C GLY A 176 -4.27 -2.60 11.36
N ALA A 177 -3.26 -1.77 11.10
CA ALA A 177 -3.15 -1.06 9.83
C ALA A 177 -2.95 -2.04 8.66
N TRP A 178 -3.56 -1.74 7.52
CA TRP A 178 -3.34 -2.45 6.27
C TRP A 178 -2.94 -1.49 5.17
N TYR A 179 -2.06 -1.94 4.29
CA TYR A 179 -1.59 -1.20 3.11
C TYR A 179 -1.74 -2.10 1.90
N TYR A 180 -1.76 -1.49 0.72
CA TYR A 180 -1.72 -2.23 -0.54
C TYR A 180 -0.54 -1.74 -1.39
N LEU A 181 0.30 -2.68 -1.82
CA LEU A 181 1.41 -2.44 -2.73
C LEU A 181 0.99 -2.95 -4.12
N ASP A 182 1.14 -2.13 -5.16
CA ASP A 182 0.76 -2.49 -6.51
C ASP A 182 1.67 -3.57 -7.12
N GLY A 183 1.47 -3.90 -8.40
CA GLY A 183 2.25 -4.93 -9.09
C GLY A 183 3.75 -4.61 -9.19
N ASP A 184 4.12 -3.34 -9.09
CA ASP A 184 5.51 -2.86 -9.09
C ASP A 184 6.05 -2.68 -7.65
N GLY A 185 5.23 -2.98 -6.64
CA GLY A 185 5.55 -2.86 -5.22
C GLY A 185 5.34 -1.47 -4.63
N ALA A 186 4.80 -0.52 -5.39
CA ALA A 186 4.53 0.83 -4.91
C ALA A 186 3.24 0.87 -4.09
N MET A 187 3.31 1.53 -2.93
CA MET A 187 2.17 1.69 -2.04
C MET A 187 1.09 2.59 -2.65
N LEU A 188 -0.12 2.06 -2.73
CA LEU A 188 -1.29 2.81 -3.16
C LEU A 188 -1.79 3.76 -2.07
N THR A 189 -2.38 4.87 -2.52
CA THR A 189 -3.10 5.85 -1.72
C THR A 189 -4.39 6.24 -2.45
N GLY A 190 -5.37 6.79 -1.73
CA GLY A 190 -6.67 7.18 -2.27
C GLY A 190 -7.60 6.00 -2.56
N TRP A 191 -8.55 6.22 -3.46
CA TRP A 191 -9.52 5.20 -3.88
C TRP A 191 -8.87 4.12 -4.74
N ALA A 192 -9.10 2.86 -4.40
CA ALA A 192 -8.56 1.72 -5.14
C ALA A 192 -9.60 0.62 -5.34
N TYR A 193 -9.68 0.09 -6.56
CA TYR A 193 -10.50 -1.07 -6.88
C TYR A 193 -9.61 -2.31 -6.99
N ILE A 194 -9.75 -3.23 -6.03
CA ILE A 194 -8.86 -4.37 -5.84
C ILE A 194 -9.73 -5.62 -5.65
N ASN A 195 -9.51 -6.66 -6.46
CA ASN A 195 -10.24 -7.94 -6.36
C ASN A 195 -11.77 -7.78 -6.24
N PHE A 196 -12.34 -6.98 -7.14
CA PHE A 196 -13.78 -6.69 -7.22
C PHE A 196 -14.39 -5.88 -6.08
N GLN A 197 -13.57 -5.34 -5.17
CA GLN A 197 -14.00 -4.51 -4.05
C GLN A 197 -13.33 -3.13 -4.14
N THR A 198 -14.06 -2.09 -3.74
CA THR A 198 -13.50 -0.73 -3.63
C THR A 198 -13.03 -0.47 -2.19
N TYR A 199 -11.83 0.07 -2.06
CA TYR A 199 -11.18 0.46 -0.81
C TYR A 199 -10.80 1.94 -0.87
N TYR A 200 -10.51 2.50 0.30
CA TYR A 200 -9.83 3.79 0.41
C TYR A 200 -8.58 3.62 1.26
N LEU A 201 -7.43 3.97 0.70
CA LEU A 201 -6.14 4.02 1.38
C LEU A 201 -5.90 5.49 1.73
N ASP A 202 -5.62 5.80 2.99
CA ASP A 202 -5.45 7.19 3.43
C ASP A 202 -4.37 7.92 2.60
N GLU A 203 -4.67 9.11 2.11
CA GLU A 203 -3.81 9.82 1.14
C GLU A 203 -2.40 10.13 1.67
N ASN A 204 -2.27 10.34 2.98
CA ASN A 204 -1.01 10.72 3.60
C ASN A 204 -0.22 9.51 4.11
N THR A 205 -0.93 8.49 4.59
CA THR A 205 -0.32 7.38 5.31
C THR A 205 -0.38 6.05 4.56
N GLY A 206 -1.27 5.91 3.57
CA GLY A 206 -1.54 4.65 2.87
C GLY A 206 -2.37 3.64 3.69
N VAL A 207 -2.76 3.99 4.92
CA VAL A 207 -3.54 3.09 5.78
C VAL A 207 -4.95 2.91 5.22
N MET A 208 -5.34 1.67 4.98
CA MET A 208 -6.68 1.29 4.54
C MET A 208 -7.74 1.72 5.56
N ALA A 209 -8.79 2.40 5.07
CA ALA A 209 -9.91 2.83 5.89
C ALA A 209 -10.78 1.64 6.31
N GLN A 210 -11.28 1.70 7.56
CA GLN A 210 -12.27 0.79 8.13
C GLN A 210 -13.27 1.64 8.93
N GLY A 211 -14.55 1.25 8.94
CA GLY A 211 -15.62 2.01 9.58
C GLY A 211 -15.88 3.36 8.90
N TRP A 212 -16.31 4.35 9.69
CA TRP A 212 -16.59 5.70 9.21
C TRP A 212 -15.31 6.51 8.96
N LYS A 213 -15.20 7.08 7.75
CA LYS A 213 -14.12 7.99 7.37
C LYS A 213 -14.70 9.18 6.61
N LYS A 214 -14.34 10.39 7.03
CA LYS A 214 -14.62 11.61 6.28
C LYS A 214 -13.55 11.76 5.18
N ILE A 215 -13.98 11.81 3.92
CA ILE A 215 -13.13 11.96 2.74
C ILE A 215 -13.63 13.20 2.00
N ALA A 216 -12.75 14.21 1.88
CA ALA A 216 -13.16 15.58 1.58
C ALA A 216 -14.30 16.04 2.52
N ASP A 217 -15.49 16.30 2.00
CA ASP A 217 -16.65 16.75 2.77
C ASP A 217 -17.78 15.72 2.94
N LYS A 218 -17.51 14.46 2.58
CA LYS A 218 -18.49 13.37 2.64
C LYS A 218 -18.05 12.30 3.63
N TRP A 219 -19.02 11.70 4.32
CA TRP A 219 -18.80 10.55 5.18
C TRP A 219 -18.98 9.27 4.38
N TYR A 220 -17.98 8.40 4.43
CA TYR A 220 -18.01 7.08 3.84
C TYR A 220 -17.90 6.01 4.93
N HIS A 221 -18.57 4.88 4.72
CA HIS A 221 -18.43 3.70 5.57
C HIS A 221 -17.74 2.55 4.84
N PHE A 222 -16.79 1.93 5.51
CA PHE A 222 -16.06 0.73 5.08
C PHE A 222 -16.29 -0.40 6.08
N ASP A 223 -16.42 -1.63 5.61
CA ASP A 223 -16.57 -2.80 6.47
C ASP A 223 -15.25 -3.17 7.18
N THR A 224 -15.26 -4.23 7.98
CA THR A 224 -14.08 -4.69 8.72
C THR A 224 -12.97 -5.24 7.82
N SER A 225 -13.26 -5.60 6.58
CA SER A 225 -12.24 -5.95 5.59
C SER A 225 -11.70 -4.73 4.83
N GLY A 226 -12.30 -3.55 5.05
CA GLY A 226 -11.98 -2.29 4.37
C GLY A 226 -12.75 -2.05 3.08
N GLY A 227 -13.64 -2.97 2.71
CA GLY A 227 -14.50 -2.83 1.55
C GLY A 227 -15.54 -1.75 1.75
N ILE A 228 -15.81 -0.96 0.72
CA ILE A 228 -16.87 0.07 0.76
C ILE A 228 -18.24 -0.58 1.03
N SER A 229 -18.99 -0.04 1.99
CA SER A 229 -20.31 -0.58 2.38
C SER A 229 -21.44 -0.02 1.52
N THR A 230 -22.48 -0.82 1.28
CA THR A 230 -23.74 -0.36 0.66
C THR A 230 -24.92 -0.95 1.42
N GLY A 231 -25.93 -0.13 1.70
CA GLY A 231 -27.13 -0.49 2.44
C GLY A 231 -27.10 -0.01 3.90
N TRP A 232 -27.83 -0.72 4.76
CA TRP A 232 -27.92 -0.41 6.19
C TRP A 232 -26.62 -0.78 6.90
N VAL A 233 -26.09 0.15 7.71
CA VAL A 233 -24.93 -0.08 8.58
C VAL A 233 -25.26 0.36 10.00
N THR A 234 -24.73 -0.38 10.98
CA THR A 234 -24.88 -0.06 12.40
C THR A 234 -23.58 0.52 12.95
N SER A 235 -23.71 1.56 13.78
CA SER A 235 -22.59 2.11 14.52
C SER A 235 -23.04 2.48 15.93
N GLY A 236 -22.54 1.75 16.93
CA GLY A 236 -23.08 1.80 18.29
C GLY A 236 -24.53 1.33 18.31
N GLN A 237 -25.43 2.18 18.83
CA GLN A 237 -26.88 1.91 18.88
C GLN A 237 -27.65 2.58 17.73
N SER A 238 -26.95 3.23 16.80
CA SER A 238 -27.55 4.00 15.71
C SER A 238 -27.46 3.25 14.39
N TRP A 239 -28.51 3.41 13.58
CA TRP A 239 -28.57 2.91 12.21
C TRP A 239 -28.32 4.04 11.23
N TYR A 240 -27.65 3.72 10.14
CA TYR A 240 -27.36 4.62 9.02
C TYR A 240 -27.63 3.88 7.73
N TYR A 241 -27.82 4.64 6.64
CA TYR A 241 -27.87 4.07 5.30
C TYR A 241 -26.75 4.66 4.46
N VAL A 242 -26.07 3.81 3.69
CA VAL A 242 -24.98 4.21 2.80
C VAL A 242 -25.21 3.70 1.39
N VAL A 243 -24.84 4.49 0.39
CA VAL A 243 -24.86 4.08 -1.03
C VAL A 243 -23.48 4.28 -1.60
N ASN A 244 -22.82 3.20 -2.04
CA ASN A 244 -21.41 3.24 -2.43
C ASN A 244 -20.56 3.92 -1.34
N GLY A 245 -20.75 3.48 -0.10
CA GLY A 245 -20.10 4.01 1.10
C GLY A 245 -20.64 5.34 1.60
N GLU A 246 -21.15 6.20 0.72
CA GLU A 246 -21.55 7.56 1.08
C GLU A 246 -22.78 7.58 1.98
N MET A 247 -22.70 8.30 3.10
CA MET A 247 -23.77 8.46 4.07
C MET A 247 -24.99 9.18 3.48
N VAL A 248 -26.15 8.54 3.55
CA VAL A 248 -27.43 9.11 3.14
C VAL A 248 -28.04 9.97 4.25
N LYS A 249 -28.68 11.06 3.85
CA LYS A 249 -29.44 11.98 4.72
C LYS A 249 -30.82 12.24 4.11
N GLY A 250 -31.77 12.65 4.94
CA GLY A 250 -33.14 12.94 4.56
C GLY A 250 -34.01 11.69 4.37
N TRP A 251 -35.07 11.84 3.58
CA TRP A 251 -36.00 10.76 3.29
C TRP A 251 -35.36 9.66 2.42
N LEU A 252 -35.51 8.41 2.85
CA LEU A 252 -35.07 7.22 2.14
C LEU A 252 -36.26 6.29 1.92
N PHE A 253 -36.49 5.89 0.67
CA PHE A 253 -37.39 4.78 0.36
C PHE A 253 -36.56 3.50 0.15
N ASN A 254 -36.75 2.52 1.03
CA ASN A 254 -36.04 1.25 0.97
C ASN A 254 -36.97 0.09 1.31
N ASN A 255 -36.96 -0.96 0.50
CA ASN A 255 -37.79 -2.17 0.71
C ASN A 255 -39.26 -1.85 1.03
N TYR A 256 -39.90 -1.01 0.20
CA TYR A 256 -41.31 -0.60 0.32
C TYR A 256 -41.68 0.24 1.56
N HIS A 257 -40.68 0.75 2.30
CA HIS A 257 -40.90 1.61 3.46
C HIS A 257 -40.12 2.92 3.33
N TRP A 258 -40.70 3.99 3.88
CA TRP A 258 -40.01 5.27 4.06
C TRP A 258 -39.29 5.30 5.40
N TYR A 259 -38.09 5.85 5.41
CA TYR A 259 -37.26 6.12 6.58
C TYR A 259 -36.79 7.57 6.51
N TYR A 260 -36.40 8.13 7.65
CA TYR A 260 -35.76 9.45 7.69
C TYR A 260 -34.38 9.34 8.34
N LEU A 261 -33.34 9.79 7.62
CA LEU A 261 -31.97 9.87 8.12
C LEU A 261 -31.71 11.33 8.49
N ALA A 262 -31.43 11.60 9.77
CA ALA A 262 -31.17 12.96 10.24
C ALA A 262 -29.90 13.56 9.62
N ASP A 263 -29.60 14.84 9.90
CA ASP A 263 -28.44 15.54 9.31
C ASP A 263 -27.08 14.92 9.67
N ASN A 264 -27.01 14.20 10.78
CA ASN A 264 -25.86 13.41 11.19
C ASN A 264 -25.86 11.98 10.63
N GLY A 265 -26.85 11.63 9.79
CA GLY A 265 -27.04 10.33 9.14
C GLY A 265 -27.78 9.29 9.99
N VAL A 266 -28.09 9.59 11.26
CA VAL A 266 -28.78 8.65 12.15
C VAL A 266 -30.21 8.47 11.69
N MET A 267 -30.64 7.22 11.54
CA MET A 267 -32.03 6.86 11.27
C MET A 267 -32.93 7.28 12.43
N ALA A 268 -33.93 8.10 12.13
CA ALA A 268 -34.89 8.57 13.09
C ALA A 268 -35.87 7.46 13.51
N THR A 269 -36.30 7.53 14.77
CA THR A 269 -37.36 6.71 15.35
C THR A 269 -38.21 7.61 16.24
N GLY A 270 -39.47 7.22 16.46
CA GLY A 270 -40.43 8.01 17.21
C GLY A 270 -40.95 9.24 16.43
N TRP A 271 -41.51 10.20 17.18
CA TRP A 271 -41.95 11.47 16.62
C TRP A 271 -40.77 12.27 16.10
N THR A 272 -40.82 12.64 14.82
CA THR A 272 -39.76 13.37 14.13
C THR A 272 -40.36 14.55 13.40
N LYS A 273 -39.82 15.74 13.67
CA LYS A 273 -40.19 16.96 12.95
C LYS A 273 -39.24 17.16 11.77
N VAL A 274 -39.79 17.30 10.57
CA VAL A 274 -39.03 17.58 9.34
C VAL A 274 -39.61 18.84 8.71
N GLY A 275 -38.83 19.93 8.72
CA GLY A 275 -39.37 21.26 8.44
C GLY A 275 -40.45 21.64 9.46
N ASP A 276 -41.65 21.97 8.98
CA ASP A 276 -42.80 22.31 9.83
C ASP A 276 -43.76 21.14 10.08
N GLU A 277 -43.49 19.98 9.48
CA GLU A 277 -44.35 18.81 9.53
C GLU A 277 -43.85 17.79 10.55
N TRP A 278 -44.79 17.09 11.20
CA TRP A 278 -44.50 16.00 12.12
C TRP A 278 -44.78 14.65 11.47
N PHE A 279 -43.89 13.70 11.70
CA PHE A 279 -43.97 12.32 11.25
C PHE A 279 -43.77 11.39 12.44
N TYR A 280 -44.22 10.15 12.32
CA TYR A 280 -43.88 9.10 13.27
C TYR A 280 -43.14 7.98 12.57
N LEU A 281 -41.96 7.63 13.08
CA LEU A 281 -41.15 6.51 12.60
C LEU A 281 -41.21 5.40 13.66
N TYR A 282 -41.55 4.18 13.26
CA TYR A 282 -41.57 3.04 14.19
C TYR A 282 -40.16 2.73 14.73
N SER A 283 -40.04 1.83 15.70
CA SER A 283 -38.74 1.45 16.29
C SER A 283 -37.75 0.86 15.26
N GLY A 284 -38.27 0.24 14.19
CA GLY A 284 -37.49 -0.21 13.04
C GLY A 284 -37.19 0.90 12.01
N GLY A 285 -37.62 2.13 12.26
CA GLY A 285 -37.40 3.31 11.42
C GLY A 285 -38.42 3.53 10.30
N SER A 286 -39.31 2.57 10.04
CA SER A 286 -40.33 2.72 8.99
C SER A 286 -41.35 3.79 9.36
N MET A 287 -41.70 4.64 8.40
CA MET A 287 -42.67 5.72 8.57
C MET A 287 -44.08 5.18 8.71
N ALA A 288 -44.81 5.70 9.72
CA ALA A 288 -46.21 5.39 9.93
C ALA A 288 -47.11 6.14 8.95
N THR A 289 -48.19 5.48 8.57
CA THR A 289 -49.35 6.06 7.88
C THR A 289 -50.62 5.48 8.53
N GLY A 290 -51.73 6.20 8.40
CA GLY A 290 -53.00 5.85 9.03
C GLY A 290 -53.06 6.17 10.52
N TRP A 291 -53.95 5.48 11.22
CA TRP A 291 -54.15 5.64 12.66
C TRP A 291 -52.95 5.13 13.47
N LEU A 292 -52.52 5.92 14.45
CA LEU A 292 -51.47 5.58 15.40
C LEU A 292 -52.00 5.78 16.82
N GLN A 293 -51.91 4.76 17.66
CA GLN A 293 -52.21 4.86 19.08
C GLN A 293 -50.92 4.94 19.90
N GLN A 294 -50.82 5.94 20.78
CA GLN A 294 -49.77 6.03 21.79
C GLN A 294 -50.37 6.27 23.17
N GLY A 295 -50.24 5.25 24.04
CA GLY A 295 -50.95 5.25 25.31
C GLY A 295 -52.46 5.35 25.09
N SER A 296 -53.11 6.33 25.72
CA SER A 296 -54.54 6.61 25.54
C SER A 296 -54.86 7.56 24.38
N THR A 297 -53.85 8.15 23.73
CA THR A 297 -54.03 9.17 22.70
C THR A 297 -53.95 8.55 21.30
N TRP A 298 -54.87 8.94 20.43
CA TRP A 298 -54.85 8.58 19.02
C TRP A 298 -54.36 9.75 18.17
N TYR A 299 -53.62 9.43 17.13
CA TYR A 299 -53.11 10.35 16.11
C TYR A 299 -53.45 9.76 14.74
N TYR A 300 -53.43 10.60 13.71
CA TYR A 300 -53.55 10.15 12.33
C TYR A 300 -52.42 10.71 11.48
N LEU A 301 -51.69 9.81 10.83
CA LEU A 301 -50.64 10.13 9.87
C LEU A 301 -51.27 9.99 8.48
N ARG A 302 -51.27 11.06 7.69
CA ARG A 302 -51.80 11.03 6.31
C ARG A 302 -51.05 10.00 5.45
N PRO A 303 -51.55 9.65 4.25
CA PRO A 303 -50.79 8.78 3.34
C PRO A 303 -49.38 9.29 3.01
N SER A 304 -49.15 10.61 3.10
CA SER A 304 -47.82 11.23 2.98
C SER A 304 -46.92 11.05 4.21
N GLY A 305 -47.45 10.53 5.32
CA GLY A 305 -46.79 10.41 6.62
C GLY A 305 -46.96 11.61 7.54
N VAL A 306 -47.44 12.74 7.02
CA VAL A 306 -47.62 13.99 7.80
C VAL A 306 -48.73 13.80 8.83
N MET A 307 -48.45 14.16 10.08
CA MET A 307 -49.41 14.17 11.18
C MET A 307 -50.52 15.19 10.93
N ALA A 308 -51.77 14.75 11.05
CA ALA A 308 -52.91 15.66 11.11
C ALA A 308 -52.87 16.45 12.42
N ALA A 309 -52.87 17.78 12.34
CA ALA A 309 -52.90 18.68 13.48
C ALA A 309 -53.60 19.98 13.12
N ASN A 310 -54.34 20.54 14.09
CA ASN A 310 -55.11 21.77 13.95
C ASN A 310 -56.02 21.75 12.71
N ASP A 311 -56.63 20.60 12.43
CA ASP A 311 -57.36 20.34 11.19
C ASP A 311 -58.48 19.31 11.39
N VAL A 312 -59.42 19.28 10.44
CA VAL A 312 -60.44 18.24 10.30
C VAL A 312 -60.10 17.36 9.09
N VAL A 313 -59.88 16.07 9.32
CA VAL A 313 -59.50 15.13 8.26
C VAL A 313 -60.62 14.11 8.05
N GLU A 314 -61.05 13.95 6.80
CA GLU A 314 -61.98 12.90 6.40
C GLU A 314 -61.24 11.57 6.25
N ILE A 315 -61.66 10.56 7.02
CA ILE A 315 -61.05 9.23 7.07
C ILE A 315 -62.20 8.23 6.90
N ASP A 316 -62.14 7.43 5.84
CA ASP A 316 -63.19 6.48 5.47
C ASP A 316 -64.61 7.11 5.39
N GLY A 317 -64.69 8.34 4.87
CA GLY A 317 -65.94 9.09 4.73
C GLY A 317 -66.44 9.77 6.01
N VAL A 318 -65.67 9.74 7.10
CA VAL A 318 -66.03 10.34 8.39
C VAL A 318 -65.04 11.45 8.75
N PRO A 319 -65.49 12.69 9.03
CA PRO A 319 -64.60 13.77 9.44
C PRO A 319 -64.16 13.63 10.91
N HIS A 320 -62.87 13.75 11.17
CA HIS A 320 -62.26 13.65 12.50
C HIS A 320 -61.47 14.93 12.83
N ILE A 321 -61.59 15.45 14.06
CA ILE A 321 -60.88 16.66 14.49
C ILE A 321 -59.58 16.29 15.18
N PHE A 322 -58.51 17.03 14.87
CA PHE A 322 -57.21 16.91 15.52
C PHE A 322 -56.78 18.24 16.14
N GLY A 323 -56.31 18.18 17.39
CA GLY A 323 -55.79 19.35 18.11
C GLY A 323 -54.45 19.86 17.55
N PRO A 324 -53.92 20.97 18.07
CA PRO A 324 -52.63 21.53 17.64
C PRO A 324 -51.43 20.61 17.85
N ASP A 325 -51.52 19.70 18.81
CA ASP A 325 -50.54 18.65 19.11
C ASP A 325 -50.76 17.36 18.30
N GLY A 326 -51.78 17.35 17.42
CA GLY A 326 -52.17 16.20 16.62
C GLY A 326 -53.01 15.16 17.35
N ALA A 327 -53.36 15.39 18.61
CA ALA A 327 -54.23 14.48 19.35
C ALA A 327 -55.63 14.47 18.75
N TRP A 328 -56.16 13.28 18.50
CA TRP A 328 -57.52 13.08 18.03
C TRP A 328 -58.54 13.46 19.10
N GLN A 329 -59.50 14.32 18.74
CA GLN A 329 -60.50 14.86 19.66
C GLN A 329 -61.91 14.27 19.47
N GLY A 330 -62.08 13.42 18.45
CA GLY A 330 -63.37 12.79 18.14
C GLY A 330 -63.79 12.93 16.68
N VAL A 331 -64.95 12.36 16.38
CA VAL A 331 -65.63 12.55 15.09
C VAL A 331 -66.30 13.92 15.09
N TYR A 332 -66.07 14.71 14.04
CA TYR A 332 -66.75 15.98 13.84
C TYR A 332 -68.19 15.74 13.40
N LYS A 333 -69.17 16.24 14.15
CA LYS A 333 -70.57 16.01 13.81
C LYS A 333 -71.26 17.16 13.10
N GLU A 334 -70.82 18.43 13.24
CA GLU A 334 -71.35 19.59 12.49
C GLU A 334 -70.36 20.77 12.50
N LYS A 335 -70.31 21.55 11.41
CA LYS A 335 -69.62 22.85 11.33
C LYS A 335 -70.39 23.86 12.19
N PRO A 336 -69.82 24.50 13.24
CA PRO A 336 -70.54 25.54 13.94
C PRO A 336 -70.84 26.67 12.94
N PRO A 337 -72.03 27.29 12.99
CA PRO A 337 -72.37 28.39 12.11
C PRO A 337 -71.35 29.52 12.30
N VAL A 338 -70.90 30.07 11.17
CA VAL A 338 -70.13 31.32 11.16
C VAL A 338 -71.10 32.41 11.60
N GLU A 339 -70.86 33.01 12.77
CA GLU A 339 -71.52 34.27 13.17
C GLU A 339 -70.96 35.46 12.39
#